data_AF-A0A3P8QRK0-F1
#
_entry.id   AF-A0A3P8QRK0-F1
#
_cell.length_a   1.000
_cell.length_b   1.000
_cell.length_c   1.000
_cell.angle_alpha   90.00
_cell.angle_beta   90.00
_cell.angle_gamma   90.00
#
_symmetry.space_group_name_H-M   'P 1'
#
loop_
_entity.id
_entity.type
_entity.pdbx_description
1 polymer ?
#
loop_
_entity_poly.entity_id
_entity_poly.type
_entity_poly.pdbx_seq_one_letter_code
_entity_poly.pdbx_strand_id
1 'polypeptide(L)' 'MFSFVEMIRTHGSDIINGEKAPENSMHYMASVQNNKGQHVCGGFLITEDFVVSAAHCDK' A
#
# COMPACT_ATOMS: atom_id res chain seq x y z
N MET A 1 15.58 -0.84 -3.87
CA MET A 1 15.08 -0.16 -5.08
C MET A 1 13.70 0.37 -4.75
N PHE A 2 13.66 1.65 -4.40
CA PHE A 2 12.48 2.37 -3.96
C PHE A 2 11.51 2.53 -5.13
N SER A 3 10.45 1.73 -5.18
CA SER A 3 9.35 1.95 -6.11
C SER A 3 8.02 1.64 -5.43
N PHE A 4 7.60 2.53 -4.52
CA PHE A 4 6.29 2.48 -3.87
C PHE A 4 5.31 3.51 -4.47
N VAL A 5 5.70 4.24 -5.52
CA VAL A 5 4.91 5.34 -6.11
C VAL A 5 4.61 5.11 -7.58
N GLU A 6 4.34 3.87 -7.97
CA GLU A 6 3.91 3.57 -9.34
C GLU A 6 2.89 2.41 -9.35
N MET A 7 1.79 2.57 -8.61
CA MET A 7 0.64 1.67 -8.78
C MET A 7 -0.71 2.30 -8.37
N ILE A 8 -1.08 3.41 -9.01
CA ILE A 8 -2.45 3.94 -8.92
C ILE A 8 -3.23 3.51 -10.18
N ARG A 9 -3.51 2.21 -10.31
CA ARG A 9 -4.53 1.69 -11.23
C ARG A 9 -5.22 0.48 -10.59
N THR A 10 -6.08 0.82 -9.65
CA THR A 10 -7.08 -0.07 -9.07
C THR A 10 -8.42 0.58 -9.42
N HIS A 11 -9.36 -0.19 -9.96
CA HIS A 11 -10.67 0.30 -10.42
C HIS A 11 -11.49 0.83 -9.22
N GLY A 12 -11.22 2.06 -8.78
CA GLY A 12 -11.86 2.73 -7.64
C GLY A 12 -10.95 3.13 -6.47
N SER A 13 -9.61 3.05 -6.55
CA SER A 13 -8.72 3.44 -5.44
C SER A 13 -7.63 4.43 -5.84
N ASP A 14 -8.06 5.53 -6.44
CA ASP A 14 -7.17 6.66 -6.70
C ASP A 14 -7.17 7.59 -5.48
N ILE A 15 -6.01 8.14 -5.12
CA ILE A 15 -5.93 9.22 -4.14
C ILE A 15 -6.39 10.50 -4.84
N ILE A 16 -7.67 10.84 -4.68
CA ILE A 16 -8.29 11.99 -5.37
C ILE A 16 -7.80 13.30 -4.75
N ASN A 17 -7.27 14.20 -5.59
CA ASN A 17 -6.71 15.51 -5.20
C ASN A 17 -5.57 15.46 -4.17
N GLY A 18 -4.92 14.30 -3.98
CA GLY A 18 -3.75 14.19 -3.12
C GLY A 18 -2.46 14.66 -3.78
N GLU A 19 -1.40 14.71 -2.99
CA GLU A 19 -0.03 14.93 -3.46
C GLU A 19 0.84 13.71 -3.17
N LYS A 20 1.97 13.62 -3.87
CA LYS A 20 2.95 12.56 -3.62
C LYS A 20 3.54 12.75 -2.22
N ALA A 21 3.46 11.71 -1.40
CA ALA A 21 4.10 11.71 -0.10
C ALA A 21 5.63 11.94 -0.26
N PRO A 22 6.26 12.77 0.60
CA PRO A 22 7.70 12.92 0.62
C PRO A 22 8.39 11.57 0.79
N GLU A 23 9.56 11.43 0.17
CA GLU A 23 10.33 10.18 0.28
C GLU A 23 10.61 9.85 1.75
N ASN A 24 10.43 8.58 2.13
CA ASN A 24 10.64 8.10 3.51
C ASN A 24 9.82 8.88 4.57
N SER A 25 8.62 9.37 4.24
CA SER A 25 7.72 9.98 5.24
C SER A 25 6.68 9.00 5.79
N MET A 26 6.32 7.98 5.00
CA MET A 26 5.26 7.02 5.32
C MET A 26 5.85 5.65 5.71
N HIS A 27 6.72 5.63 6.72
CA HIS A 27 7.49 4.44 7.11
C HIS A 27 6.64 3.21 7.48
N TYR A 28 5.41 3.43 7.97
CA TYR A 28 4.52 2.35 8.39
C TYR A 28 3.59 1.88 7.26
N MET A 29 3.60 2.52 6.09
CA MET A 29 2.73 2.13 4.99
C MET A 29 3.23 0.86 4.31
N ALA A 30 2.36 -0.15 4.23
CA ALA A 30 2.65 -1.44 3.59
C ALA A 30 1.88 -1.58 2.27
N SER A 31 2.56 -2.14 1.27
CA SER A 31 1.94 -2.62 0.03
C SER A 31 1.63 -4.10 0.20
N VAL A 32 0.35 -4.43 0.33
CA VAL A 32 -0.12 -5.82 0.36
C VAL A 32 -0.17 -6.31 -1.08
N GLN A 33 0.57 -7.38 -1.38
CA GLN A 33 0.76 -7.90 -2.73
C GLN A 33 0.23 -9.32 -2.86
N ASN A 34 -0.27 -9.66 -4.05
CA ASN A 34 -0.64 -11.04 -4.38
C ASN A 34 0.59 -11.92 -4.67
N ASN A 35 0.37 -13.22 -4.91
CA ASN A 35 1.44 -14.19 -5.22
C ASN A 35 2.22 -13.90 -6.52
N LYS A 36 1.75 -12.95 -7.34
CA LYS A 36 2.45 -12.49 -8.56
C LYS A 36 3.27 -11.23 -8.31
N GLY A 37 3.33 -10.73 -7.07
CA GLY A 37 4.02 -9.49 -6.71
C GLY A 37 3.28 -8.23 -7.19
N GLN A 38 1.96 -8.28 -7.29
CA GLN A 38 1.15 -7.13 -7.69
C GLN A 38 0.44 -6.54 -6.47
N HIS A 39 0.49 -5.22 -6.29
CA HIS A 39 -0.23 -4.53 -5.20
C HIS A 39 -1.75 -4.71 -5.33
N VAL A 40 -2.39 -5.11 -4.24
CA VAL A 40 -3.85 -5.35 -4.19
C VAL A 40 -4.52 -4.49 -3.14
N CYS A 41 -3.83 -4.17 -2.05
CA CYS A 41 -4.35 -3.37 -0.95
C CYS A 41 -3.24 -2.60 -0.22
N GLY A 42 -3.63 -1.56 0.51
CA GLY A 42 -2.77 -0.93 1.52
C GLY A 42 -2.81 -1.66 2.87
N GLY A 43 -1.83 -1.38 3.72
CA GLY A 43 -1.81 -1.80 5.12
C GLY A 43 -0.90 -0.91 5.95
N PHE A 44 -0.87 -1.14 7.26
CA PHE A 44 0.00 -0.44 8.20
C PHE A 44 0.79 -1.41 9.08
N LEU A 45 2.11 -1.24 9.16
CA LEU A 45 2.97 -1.95 10.09
C LEU A 45 2.72 -1.46 11.52
N ILE A 46 2.14 -2.32 12.36
CA ILE A 46 1.78 -1.99 13.75
C ILE A 46 2.80 -2.52 14.77
N THR A 47 3.55 -3.54 14.39
CA THR A 47 4.67 -4.13 15.14
C THR A 47 5.65 -4.72 14.13
N GLU A 48 6.82 -5.17 14.58
CA GLU A 48 7.87 -5.73 13.71
C GLU A 48 7.37 -6.85 12.78
N ASP A 49 6.42 -7.67 13.25
CA ASP A 49 5.93 -8.85 12.52
C ASP A 49 4.48 -8.74 12.01
N PHE A 50 3.74 -7.68 12.37
CA PHE A 50 2.32 -7.59 12.06
C PHE A 50 1.95 -6.33 11.28
N VAL A 51 1.23 -6.55 10.18
CA VAL A 51 0.59 -5.53 9.36
C VAL A 51 -0.93 -5.63 9.53
N VAL A 52 -1.60 -4.51 9.78
CA VAL A 52 -3.06 -4.41 9.76
C VAL A 52 -3.54 -3.94 8.39
N SER A 53 -4.63 -4.52 7.87
CA SER A 53 -5.28 -4.14 6.62
C SER A 53 -6.80 -4.29 6.74
N ALA A 54 -7.54 -3.93 5.69
CA ALA A 54 -8.98 -4.10 5.66
C ALA A 54 -9.34 -5.59 5.50
N ALA A 55 -10.37 -6.06 6.21
CA ALA A 55 -10.76 -7.47 6.20
C ALA A 55 -11.14 -8.01 4.80
N HIS A 56 -11.58 -7.14 3.87
CA HIS A 56 -11.94 -7.55 2.52
C HIS A 56 -10.74 -7.75 1.58
N CYS A 57 -9.51 -7.40 2.02
CA CYS A 57 -8.27 -7.60 1.27
C CYS A 57 -7.76 -9.05 1.28
N ASP A 58 -8.44 -9.96 1.99
CA ASP A 58 -8.15 -11.39 2.03
C ASP A 58 -8.76 -12.14 0.82
N LYS A 59 -8.60 -11.60 -0.40
CA LYS A 59 -9.16 -12.17 -1.64
C LYS A 59 -8.20 -12.13 -2.81
#